data_AF-A0A7K6N2T4-F1
#
_entry.id   AF-A0A7K6N2T4-F1
#
_cell.length_a   1.000
_cell.length_b   1.000
_cell.length_c   1.000
_cell.angle_alpha   90.00
_cell.angle_beta   90.00
_cell.angle_gamma   90.00
#
_symmetry.space_group_name_H-M   'P 1'
#
loop_
_entity.id
_entity.type
_entity.pdbx_description
1 polymer ?
#
loop_
_entity_poly.entity_id
_entity_poly.type
_entity_poly.pdbx_seq_one_letter_code
_entity_poly.pdbx_strand_id
1 'polypeptide(L)'
;LFSPFLVSCQIPGGFSEDSCVLRGIMVNKDVTHPRMRRLIKNPRIVLLDCSLEYKKGESQTDIEITREEDFARILQMEEEYIQQICEDLMRVKPDLVITEKGISGNNVQAFFVLNSLNHRMVRVGRDLRDHR
;
A
#
# COMPACT_ATOMS: atom_id res chain seq x y z
N LEU A 1 13.31 -28.48 8.10
CA LEU A 1 14.38 -27.79 8.86
C LEU A 1 14.45 -26.34 8.37
N PHE A 2 13.56 -25.47 8.85
CA PHE A 2 13.66 -24.03 8.59
C PHE A 2 14.46 -23.41 9.74
N SER A 3 15.62 -22.83 9.44
CA SER A 3 16.39 -22.04 10.39
C SER A 3 15.57 -20.82 10.85
N PRO A 4 15.54 -20.47 12.15
CA PRO A 4 14.92 -19.23 12.58
C PRO A 4 15.71 -18.04 12.03
N PHE A 5 15.08 -17.25 11.16
CA PHE A 5 15.62 -15.96 10.71
C PHE A 5 15.46 -14.94 11.85
N LEU A 6 16.57 -14.52 12.46
CA LEU A 6 16.60 -13.44 13.43
C LEU A 6 17.02 -12.15 12.71
N VAL A 7 16.18 -11.13 12.78
CA VAL A 7 16.50 -9.77 12.30
C VAL A 7 16.57 -8.84 13.50
N SER A 8 17.70 -8.15 13.68
CA SER A 8 17.85 -7.13 14.71
C SER A 8 17.34 -5.78 14.19
N CYS A 9 16.36 -5.19 14.88
CA CYS A 9 15.95 -3.81 14.63
C CYS A 9 16.41 -2.91 15.78
N GLN A 10 17.11 -1.83 15.45
CA GLN A 10 17.57 -0.83 16.42
C GLN A 10 16.69 0.41 16.32
N ILE A 11 16.12 0.82 17.46
CA ILE A 11 15.37 2.07 17.59
C ILE A 11 16.20 2.95 18.56
N PRO A 12 16.67 4.14 18.14
CA PRO A 12 17.41 5.02 19.02
C PRO A 12 16.47 5.58 20.11
N GLY A 13 16.93 5.56 21.36
CA GLY A 13 16.16 6.04 22.52
C GLY A 13 15.63 4.90 23.37
N GLY A 14 16.46 4.41 24.28
CA GLY A 14 16.18 3.32 25.22
C GLY A 14 17.49 2.78 25.80
N PHE A 15 17.40 1.95 26.84
CA PHE A 15 18.56 1.22 27.35
C PHE A 15 18.64 -0.16 26.69
N SER A 16 19.83 -0.77 26.70
CA SER A 16 20.02 -2.13 26.17
C SER A 16 19.07 -3.15 26.82
N GLU A 17 18.70 -2.90 28.08
CA GLU A 17 17.82 -3.72 28.91
C GLU A 17 16.36 -3.73 28.43
N ASP A 18 15.94 -2.71 27.66
CA ASP A 18 14.59 -2.61 27.11
C ASP A 18 14.40 -3.44 25.82
N SER A 19 15.47 -4.10 25.36
CA SER A 19 15.43 -4.91 24.15
C SER A 19 14.59 -6.17 24.36
N CYS A 20 13.67 -6.44 23.43
CA CYS A 20 12.83 -7.63 23.49
C CYS A 20 12.83 -8.41 22.17
N VAL A 21 12.64 -9.73 22.27
CA VAL A 21 12.47 -10.59 21.10
C VAL A 21 11.00 -10.60 20.69
N LEU A 22 10.71 -10.05 19.52
CA LEU A 22 9.38 -10.09 18.93
C LEU A 22 9.21 -11.37 18.11
N ARG A 23 8.15 -12.13 18.37
CA ARG A 23 7.75 -13.27 17.53
C ARG A 23 6.94 -12.75 16.35
N GLY A 24 7.64 -12.27 15.32
CA GLY A 24 7.05 -11.73 14.11
C GLY A 24 8.01 -10.83 13.33
N ILE A 25 7.44 -10.01 12.46
CA ILE A 25 8.19 -9.04 11.65
C ILE A 25 7.85 -7.65 12.17
N MET A 26 8.88 -6.83 12.41
CA MET A 26 8.71 -5.41 12.68
C MET A 26 8.93 -4.63 11.39
N VAL A 27 7.99 -3.75 11.07
CA VAL A 27 8.05 -2.89 9.89
C VAL A 27 7.92 -1.45 10.35
N ASN A 28 8.96 -0.64 10.15
CA ASN A 28 8.91 0.78 10.43
C ASN A 28 8.30 1.52 9.23
N LYS A 29 6.98 1.69 9.23
CA LYS A 29 6.25 2.47 8.23
C LYS A 29 5.12 3.28 8.86
N ASP A 30 4.94 4.47 8.32
CA ASP A 30 3.84 5.35 8.67
C ASP A 30 2.52 4.91 8.02
N VAL A 31 1.45 5.35 8.68
CA VAL A 31 0.09 5.17 8.20
C VAL A 31 -0.16 6.18 7.07
N THR A 32 -0.76 5.72 5.96
CA THR A 32 -0.96 6.59 4.80
C THR A 32 -2.04 7.67 5.02
N HIS A 33 -2.99 7.43 5.93
CA HIS A 33 -4.01 8.43 6.30
C HIS A 33 -4.17 8.50 7.84
N PRO A 34 -4.17 9.71 8.44
CA PRO A 34 -4.21 9.88 9.90
C PRO A 34 -5.46 9.31 10.61
N ARG A 35 -6.55 9.05 9.88
CA ARG A 35 -7.81 8.52 10.41
C ARG A 35 -7.85 6.98 10.46
N MET A 36 -6.83 6.28 9.94
CA MET A 36 -6.78 4.81 10.01
C MET A 36 -6.47 4.34 11.44
N ARG A 37 -6.96 3.15 11.79
CA ARG A 37 -6.76 2.54 13.11
C ARG A 37 -5.28 2.22 13.34
N ARG A 38 -4.74 2.62 14.50
CA ARG A 38 -3.35 2.36 14.90
C ARG A 38 -3.11 0.93 15.41
N LEU A 39 -4.15 0.31 15.98
CA LEU A 39 -4.11 -1.05 16.51
C LEU A 39 -5.23 -1.88 15.88
N ILE A 40 -4.88 -3.07 15.39
CA ILE A 40 -5.83 -4.06 14.86
C ILE A 40 -5.49 -5.40 15.49
N LYS A 41 -6.48 -6.06 16.11
CA LYS A 41 -6.33 -7.41 16.69
C LYS A 41 -6.80 -8.43 15.65
N ASN A 42 -6.00 -9.48 15.44
CA ASN A 42 -6.25 -10.56 14.48
C ASN A 42 -6.67 -10.06 13.08
N PRO A 43 -5.85 -9.19 12.42
CA PRO A 43 -6.20 -8.62 11.13
C PRO A 43 -6.19 -9.69 10.03
N ARG A 44 -7.11 -9.57 9.07
CA ARG A 44 -6.96 -10.18 7.75
C ARG A 44 -6.02 -9.31 6.91
N ILE A 45 -4.84 -9.85 6.61
CA ILE A 45 -3.78 -9.13 5.89
C ILE A 45 -3.81 -9.53 4.41
N VAL A 46 -3.82 -8.54 3.52
CA VAL A 46 -3.64 -8.73 2.07
C VAL A 46 -2.32 -8.10 1.64
N LEU A 47 -1.53 -8.87 0.89
CA LEU A 47 -0.28 -8.43 0.28
C LEU A 47 -0.53 -8.18 -1.21
N LEU A 48 -0.30 -6.95 -1.67
CA LEU A 48 -0.45 -6.54 -3.07
C LEU A 48 0.93 -6.27 -3.67
N ASP A 49 1.31 -7.07 -4.66
CA ASP A 49 2.51 -6.83 -5.47
C ASP A 49 2.23 -5.86 -6.64
N CYS A 50 0.95 -5.65 -6.98
CA CYS A 50 0.55 -4.74 -8.03
C CYS A 50 0.58 -3.27 -7.58
N SER A 51 0.98 -2.38 -8.49
CA SER A 51 0.77 -0.93 -8.34
C SER A 51 -0.71 -0.61 -8.57
N LEU A 52 -1.29 0.22 -7.72
CA LEU A 52 -2.65 0.75 -7.91
C LEU A 52 -2.70 1.89 -8.95
N GLU A 53 -1.66 2.06 -9.75
CA GLU A 53 -1.53 3.12 -10.74
C GLU A 53 -1.95 2.61 -12.12
N TYR A 54 -2.76 3.40 -12.83
CA TYR A 54 -3.12 3.10 -14.21
C TYR A 54 -1.89 3.27 -15.11
N LYS A 55 -1.39 2.16 -15.66
CA LYS A 55 -0.30 2.20 -16.65
C LYS A 55 -0.89 2.31 -18.05
N LYS A 56 -0.74 3.48 -18.68
CA LYS A 56 -0.99 3.63 -20.12
C LYS A 56 -0.01 2.73 -20.87
N GLY A 57 -0.50 1.90 -21.79
CA GLY A 57 0.35 1.07 -22.63
C GLY A 57 1.27 1.95 -23.48
N GLU A 58 2.59 1.78 -23.31
CA GLU A 58 3.63 2.64 -23.88
C GLU A 58 3.56 2.76 -25.43
N SER A 59 2.94 1.79 -26.11
CA SER A 59 2.95 1.71 -27.57
C SER A 59 1.72 2.28 -28.28
N GLN A 60 0.69 2.73 -27.57
CA GLN A 60 -0.58 3.21 -28.19
C GLN A 60 -0.86 4.70 -28.02
N THR A 61 -0.16 5.41 -27.12
CA THR A 61 -0.50 6.80 -26.76
C THR A 61 0.14 7.89 -27.62
N ASP A 62 1.14 7.58 -28.44
CA ASP A 62 1.85 8.61 -29.21
C ASP A 62 1.06 9.16 -30.41
N ILE A 63 -0.03 8.51 -30.83
CA ILE A 63 -0.71 8.84 -32.10
C ILE A 63 -2.04 9.59 -31.89
N GLU A 64 -2.69 9.50 -30.72
CA GLU A 64 -4.08 10.00 -30.55
C GLU A 64 -4.28 11.09 -29.49
N ILE A 65 -3.30 11.43 -28.66
CA ILE A 65 -3.44 12.48 -27.65
C ILE A 65 -3.23 13.87 -28.31
N THR A 66 -4.15 14.29 -29.15
CA THR A 66 -4.13 15.63 -29.78
C THR A 66 -5.37 16.46 -29.50
N ARG A 67 -6.44 15.89 -28.93
CA ARG A 67 -7.70 16.60 -28.63
C ARG A 67 -7.99 16.60 -27.13
N GLU A 68 -8.47 17.74 -26.60
CA GLU A 68 -8.85 17.89 -25.18
C GLU A 68 -9.92 16.86 -24.74
N GLU A 69 -10.79 16.46 -25.67
CA GLU A 69 -11.84 15.46 -25.46
C GLU A 69 -11.29 14.06 -25.10
N ASP A 70 -10.09 13.71 -25.58
CA ASP A 70 -9.46 12.41 -25.29
C ASP A 70 -8.80 12.41 -23.90
N PHE A 71 -8.31 13.56 -23.43
CA PHE A 71 -7.78 13.69 -22.06
C PHE A 71 -8.85 13.44 -21.00
N ALA A 72 -10.05 13.99 -21.19
CA ALA A 72 -11.17 13.81 -20.27
C ALA A 72 -11.59 12.33 -20.18
N ARG A 73 -11.68 11.63 -21.33
CA ARG A 73 -11.98 10.19 -21.38
C ARG A 73 -10.91 9.35 -20.68
N ILE A 74 -9.64 9.71 -20.84
CA ILE A 74 -8.55 8.98 -20.20
C ILE A 74 -8.57 9.12 -18.67
N LEU A 75 -8.88 10.31 -18.16
CA LEU A 75 -9.03 10.54 -16.72
C LEU A 75 -10.19 9.72 -16.15
N GLN A 76 -11.31 9.65 -16.87
CA GLN A 76 -12.46 8.86 -16.44
C GLN A 76 -12.14 7.35 -16.41
N MET A 77 -11.44 6.83 -17.43
CA MET A 77 -11.01 5.42 -17.45
C MET A 77 -10.05 5.09 -16.30
N GLU A 78 -9.17 6.02 -15.92
CA GLU A 78 -8.29 5.85 -14.77
C GLU A 78 -9.10 5.75 -13.46
N GLU A 79 -10.09 6.62 -13.27
CA GLU A 79 -10.95 6.62 -12.09
C GLU A 79 -11.80 5.33 -11.99
N GLU A 80 -12.39 4.89 -13.09
CA GLU A 80 -13.17 3.64 -13.17
C GLU A 80 -12.31 2.41 -12.85
N TYR A 81 -11.07 2.36 -13.37
CA TYR A 81 -10.13 1.29 -13.09
C TYR A 81 -9.75 1.23 -11.59
N ILE A 82 -9.47 2.38 -10.97
CA ILE A 82 -9.18 2.47 -9.53
C ILE A 82 -10.38 1.97 -8.72
N GLN A 83 -11.60 2.35 -9.12
CA GLN A 83 -12.81 1.92 -8.44
C GLN A 83 -13.00 0.40 -8.51
N GLN A 84 -12.80 -0.22 -9.66
CA GLN A 84 -12.90 -1.67 -9.84
C GLN A 84 -11.91 -2.42 -8.94
N ILE A 85 -10.65 -1.98 -8.88
CA ILE A 85 -9.66 -2.61 -7.99
C ILE A 85 -10.07 -2.44 -6.53
N CYS A 86 -10.58 -1.28 -6.15
CA CYS A 86 -11.08 -1.05 -4.79
C CYS A 86 -12.25 -1.98 -4.45
N GLU A 87 -13.16 -2.23 -5.39
CA GLU A 87 -14.28 -3.18 -5.23
C GLU A 87 -13.83 -4.63 -5.07
N ASP A 88 -12.85 -5.06 -5.87
CA ASP A 88 -12.26 -6.39 -5.74
C ASP A 88 -11.56 -6.56 -4.39
N LEU A 89 -10.83 -5.53 -3.95
CA LEU A 89 -10.20 -5.51 -2.63
C LEU A 89 -11.25 -5.55 -1.51
N MET A 90 -12.38 -4.84 -1.68
CA MET A 90 -13.51 -4.87 -0.74
C MET A 90 -14.14 -6.26 -0.65
N ARG A 91 -14.24 -7.00 -1.76
CA ARG A 91 -14.79 -8.37 -1.76
C ARG A 91 -14.01 -9.31 -0.84
N VAL A 92 -12.70 -9.11 -0.73
CA VAL A 92 -11.83 -9.89 0.16
C VAL A 92 -12.04 -9.52 1.64
N LYS A 93 -12.54 -8.32 1.94
CA LYS A 93 -12.70 -7.74 3.29
C LYS A 93 -11.39 -7.77 4.11
N PRO A 94 -10.32 -7.07 3.65
CA PRO A 94 -9.04 -7.03 4.34
C PRO A 94 -9.04 -6.00 5.48
N ASP A 95 -8.51 -6.33 6.65
CA ASP A 95 -8.30 -5.34 7.73
C ASP A 95 -7.02 -4.52 7.50
N LEU A 96 -6.01 -5.14 6.89
CA LEU A 96 -4.72 -4.54 6.60
C LEU A 96 -4.30 -4.86 5.16
N VAL A 97 -3.99 -3.84 4.37
CA VAL A 97 -3.45 -3.98 3.03
C VAL A 97 -2.01 -3.48 3.02
N ILE A 98 -1.10 -4.34 2.58
CA ILE A 98 0.32 -4.05 2.44
C ILE A 98 0.67 -4.12 0.96
N THR A 99 1.37 -3.11 0.46
CA THR A 99 1.91 -3.14 -0.91
C THR A 99 3.37 -2.74 -0.95
N GLU A 100 4.13 -3.37 -1.85
CA GLU A 100 5.52 -3.01 -2.16
C GLU A 100 5.61 -1.75 -3.02
N LYS A 101 4.59 -1.51 -3.86
CA LYS A 101 4.58 -0.45 -4.87
C LYS A 101 4.02 0.87 -4.31
N GLY A 102 4.26 1.94 -5.07
CA GLY A 102 3.70 3.26 -4.80
C GLY A 102 2.17 3.20 -4.71
N ILE A 103 1.62 3.96 -3.77
CA ILE A 103 0.19 4.28 -3.77
C ILE A 103 0.11 5.79 -3.95
N SER A 104 -0.59 6.24 -4.98
CA SER A 104 -0.85 7.67 -5.18
C SER A 104 -1.83 8.17 -4.10
N GLY A 105 -1.75 9.46 -3.74
CA GLY A 105 -2.63 10.05 -2.73
C GLY A 105 -4.12 9.90 -3.06
N ASN A 106 -4.46 10.03 -4.35
CA ASN A 106 -5.84 9.88 -4.84
C ASN A 106 -6.35 8.44 -4.65
N ASN A 107 -5.52 7.43 -4.85
CA ASN A 107 -5.90 6.03 -4.67
C ASN A 107 -6.13 5.68 -3.20
N VAL A 108 -5.33 6.28 -2.30
CA VAL A 108 -5.53 6.14 -0.84
C VAL A 108 -6.86 6.77 -0.44
N GLN A 109 -7.16 7.94 -0.99
CA GLN A 109 -8.40 8.65 -0.69
C GLN A 109 -9.62 7.90 -1.23
N ALA A 110 -9.59 7.41 -2.47
CA ALA A 110 -10.64 6.58 -3.05
C ALA A 110 -10.86 5.30 -2.22
N PHE A 111 -9.79 4.59 -1.87
CA PHE A 111 -9.86 3.45 -0.97
C PHE A 111 -10.51 3.83 0.37
N PHE A 112 -10.12 4.95 0.97
CA PHE A 112 -10.60 5.39 2.28
C PHE A 112 -12.08 5.85 2.28
N VAL A 113 -12.51 6.56 1.23
CA VAL A 113 -13.91 7.02 1.05
C VAL A 113 -14.84 5.82 0.89
N LEU A 114 -14.40 4.79 0.15
CA LEU A 114 -15.18 3.57 -0.05
C LEU A 114 -15.18 2.65 1.19
N ASN A 115 -14.09 2.60 1.96
CA ASN A 115 -13.88 1.61 3.04
C ASN A 115 -14.22 2.09 4.47
N SER A 116 -15.21 2.96 4.66
CA SER A 116 -15.84 3.23 5.97
C SER A 116 -14.86 3.15 7.18
N LEU A 117 -13.79 3.95 7.17
CA LEU A 117 -12.85 4.23 8.29
C LEU A 117 -12.16 3.05 9.03
N ASN A 118 -12.46 1.78 8.71
CA ASN A 118 -12.09 0.64 9.56
C ASN A 118 -10.84 -0.11 9.10
N HIS A 119 -10.38 0.15 7.88
CA HIS A 119 -9.31 -0.58 7.22
C HIS A 119 -8.00 0.22 7.21
N ARG A 120 -6.86 -0.47 7.33
CA ARG A 120 -5.53 0.14 7.33
C ARG A 120 -4.79 -0.22 6.05
N MET A 121 -4.17 0.77 5.42
CA MET A 121 -3.27 0.55 4.30
C MET A 121 -1.86 1.02 4.69
N VAL A 122 -0.86 0.20 4.42
CA VAL A 122 0.55 0.48 4.72
C VAL A 122 1.37 0.24 3.47
N ARG A 123 2.11 1.27 3.04
CA ARG A 123 3.09 1.12 1.97
C ARG A 123 4.40 0.62 2.56
N VAL A 124 4.74 -0.62 2.26
CA VAL A 124 6.08 -1.16 2.55
C VAL A 124 6.95 -0.84 1.36
N GLY A 125 7.32 0.45 1.21
CA GLY A 125 8.33 0.81 0.23
C GLY A 125 9.59 0.00 0.49
N ARG A 126 10.23 -0.50 -0.58
CA ARG A 126 11.52 -1.21 -0.55
C ARG A 126 12.50 -0.44 0.33
N ASP A 127 12.58 -0.79 1.60
CA ASP A 127 13.69 -0.38 2.47
C ASP A 127 14.81 -1.40 2.21
N LEU A 128 15.24 -1.44 0.94
CA LEU A 128 16.58 -1.88 0.58
C LEU A 128 17.50 -0.73 0.99
N ARG A 129 17.67 -0.53 2.31
CA ARG A 129 18.98 -0.09 2.78
C ARG A 129 19.91 -1.28 2.62
N ASP A 130 20.28 -1.47 1.35
CA ASP A 130 21.46 -2.19 0.93
C ASP A 130 22.63 -1.35 1.47
N HIS A 131 22.95 -1.54 2.74
CA HIS A 131 24.24 -1.14 3.27
C HIS A 131 25.27 -2.12 2.71
N ARG A 132 25.68 -1.87 1.47
CA ARG A 132 27.06 -2.10 1.06
C ARG A 132 27.86 -0.82 1.28
#